data_AF-A0A7K5LU52-F1
#
_entry.id   AF-A0A7K5LU52-F1
#
_cell.length_a   1.000
_cell.length_b   1.000
_cell.length_c   1.000
_cell.angle_alpha   90.00
_cell.angle_beta   90.00
_cell.angle_gamma   90.00
#
_symmetry.space_group_name_H-M   'P 1'
#
loop_
_entity.id
_entity.type
_entity.pdbx_description
1 polymer ?
#
loop_
_entity_poly.entity_id
_entity_poly.type
_entity_poly.pdbx_seq_one_letter_code
_entity_poly.pdbx_strand_id
1 'polypeptide(L)' 'YQYLSRYKQNENLDKFTFLPGTIKGTEKECLACLMEFCGRRDPSWTELSNFTHFLDFQLRNCEKSVFCSSVVGQEFHGF' A
#
# COMPACT_ATOMS: atom_id res chain seq x y z
N TYR A 1 0.46 2.55 -4.27
CA TYR A 1 1.87 3.01 -4.32
C TYR A 1 2.40 3.44 -2.96
N GLN A 2 1.84 4.49 -2.33
CA GLN A 2 2.41 5.08 -1.10
C GLN A 2 2.63 4.10 0.07
N TYR A 3 1.78 3.09 0.23
CA TYR A 3 1.98 2.02 1.20
C TYR A 3 3.19 1.15 0.85
N LEU A 4 3.25 0.65 -0.39
CA LEU A 4 4.37 -0.17 -0.88
C LEU A 4 5.71 0.56 -0.84
N SER A 5 5.74 1.85 -1.21
CA SER A 5 6.98 2.63 -1.20
C SER A 5 7.56 2.78 0.21
N ARG A 6 6.69 2.93 1.22
CA ARG A 6 7.06 3.02 2.64
C ARG A 6 7.44 1.66 3.22
N TYR A 7 6.67 0.63 2.88
CA TYR A 7 6.99 -0.75 3.22
C TYR A 7 8.38 -1.14 2.72
N LYS A 8 8.70 -0.82 1.46
CA LYS A 8 10.04 -1.03 0.87
C LYS A 8 11.15 -0.31 1.63
N GLN A 9 10.85 0.86 2.20
CA GLN A 9 11.79 1.65 2.99
C GLN A 9 11.87 1.21 4.46
N ASN A 10 11.17 0.15 4.85
CA ASN A 10 11.01 -0.30 6.23
C ASN A 10 10.49 0.83 7.15
N GLU A 11 9.67 1.74 6.61
CA GLU A 11 8.98 2.74 7.43
C GLU A 11 7.90 2.06 8.29
N ASN A 12 7.69 2.57 9.51
CA ASN A 12 6.57 2.15 10.34
C ASN A 12 5.25 2.63 9.71
N LEU A 13 4.33 1.70 9.50
CA LEU A 13 3.02 1.94 8.88
C LEU A 13 1.87 2.04 9.90
N ASP A 14 2.10 1.78 11.19
CA ASP A 14 1.06 1.70 12.24
C ASP A 14 0.18 2.96 12.31
N LYS A 15 0.76 4.11 11.97
CA LYS A 15 0.09 5.42 12.02
C LYS A 15 -0.11 6.05 10.64
N PHE A 16 0.18 5.31 9.58
CA PHE A 16 0.01 5.79 8.23
C PHE A 16 -1.43 5.53 7.75
N THR A 17 -2.02 6.55 7.13
CA THR A 17 -3.31 6.43 6.45
C THR A 17 -3.20 7.20 5.14
N PHE A 18 -3.73 6.62 4.07
CA PHE A 18 -3.70 7.28 2.78
C PHE A 18 -4.67 8.47 2.75
N LEU A 19 -4.17 9.62 2.29
CA LEU A 19 -4.97 10.82 2.09
C LEU A 19 -5.30 10.96 0.61
N PRO A 20 -6.58 10.88 0.20
CA PRO A 20 -6.99 11.08 -1.18
C PRO A 20 -6.48 12.40 -1.76
N GLY A 21 -6.02 12.38 -3.01
CA GLY A 21 -5.46 13.56 -3.69
C GLY A 21 -3.99 13.84 -3.37
N THR A 22 -3.38 13.16 -2.39
CA THR A 22 -1.94 13.27 -2.16
C THR A 22 -1.16 12.43 -3.16
N ILE A 23 -0.33 13.10 -3.95
CA ILE A 23 0.61 12.45 -4.88
C ILE A 23 1.99 12.50 -4.22
N LYS A 24 2.67 11.35 -4.19
CA LYS A 24 4.08 11.24 -3.79
C LYS A 24 4.83 10.46 -4.84
N GLY A 25 6.09 10.83 -5.05
CA GLY A 25 6.98 10.21 -6.04
C GLY A 25 6.59 10.51 -7.49
N THR A 26 7.32 9.88 -8.40
CA THR A 26 7.13 9.98 -9.84
C THR A 26 6.42 8.74 -10.39
N GLU A 27 5.89 8.84 -11.61
CA GLU A 27 5.26 7.71 -12.32
C GLU A 27 6.24 6.56 -12.53
N LYS A 28 7.52 6.87 -12.79
CA LYS A 28 8.59 5.88 -12.94
C LYS A 28 8.85 5.11 -11.65
N GLU A 29 8.93 5.80 -10.52
CA GLU A 29 9.09 5.16 -9.21
C GLU A 29 7.87 4.32 -8.84
N CYS A 30 6.67 4.83 -9.15
CA CYS A 30 5.42 4.09 -8.98
C CYS A 30 5.43 2.78 -9.75
N LEU A 31 5.73 2.84 -11.05
CA LEU A 31 5.78 1.67 -11.91
C LEU A 31 6.84 0.67 -11.43
N ALA A 32 8.06 1.12 -11.14
CA ALA A 32 9.13 0.24 -10.65
C ALA A 32 8.73 -0.47 -9.35
N CYS A 33 8.10 0.25 -8.42
CA CYS A 33 7.59 -0.33 -7.18
C CYS A 33 6.48 -1.35 -7.43
N LEU A 34 5.53 -1.08 -8.33
CA LEU A 34 4.47 -2.03 -8.66
C LEU A 34 5.02 -3.30 -9.30
N MET A 35 5.98 -3.17 -10.23
CA MET A 35 6.62 -4.32 -10.87
C MET A 35 7.33 -5.22 -9.84
N GLU A 36 7.99 -4.64 -8.85
CA GLU A 36 8.68 -5.37 -7.78
C GLU A 36 7.72 -6.19 -6.91
N PHE A 37 6.57 -5.61 -6.53
CA PHE A 37 5.64 -6.25 -5.59
C PHE A 37 4.53 -7.08 -6.26
N CYS A 38 4.31 -6.96 -7.57
CA CYS A 38 3.25 -7.71 -8.25
C CYS A 38 3.51 -9.23 -8.32
N GLY A 39 4.72 -9.68 -7.96
CA GLY A 39 5.07 -11.11 -7.89
C GLY A 39 5.22 -11.80 -9.26
N ARG A 40 5.22 -11.04 -10.35
CA ARG A 40 5.41 -11.51 -11.73
C ARG A 40 6.70 -10.91 -12.30
N ARG A 41 7.48 -11.71 -13.04
CA ARG A 41 8.76 -11.28 -13.61
C ARG A 41 8.61 -10.25 -14.73
N ASP A 42 7.55 -10.37 -15.53
CA ASP A 42 7.26 -9.48 -16.66
C ASP A 42 5.73 -9.31 -16.77
N PRO A 43 5.13 -8.47 -15.89
CA PRO A 43 3.68 -8.31 -15.84
C PRO A 43 3.17 -7.48 -17.02
N SER A 44 2.04 -7.89 -17.57
CA SER A 44 1.24 -7.06 -18.46
C SER A 44 0.61 -5.87 -17.71
N TRP A 45 0.19 -4.84 -18.45
CA TRP A 45 -0.56 -3.71 -17.88
C TRP A 45 -1.86 -4.15 -17.19
N THR A 46 -2.52 -5.19 -17.70
CA THR A 46 -3.73 -5.76 -17.07
C THR A 46 -3.40 -6.43 -15.74
N GLU A 47 -2.30 -7.17 -15.64
CA GLU A 47 -1.87 -7.76 -14.36
C GLU A 47 -1.51 -6.69 -13.34
N LEU A 48 -0.79 -5.63 -13.75
CA LEU A 48 -0.50 -4.49 -12.88
C LEU A 48 -1.78 -3.80 -12.41
N SER A 49 -2.73 -3.56 -13.32
CA SER A 49 -4.02 -2.95 -12.99
C SER A 49 -4.80 -3.80 -11.98
N ASN A 50 -4.91 -5.11 -12.23
CA ASN A 50 -5.58 -6.05 -11.33
C ASN A 50 -4.92 -6.08 -9.96
N PHE A 51 -3.60 -6.16 -9.91
CA PHE A 51 -2.82 -6.09 -8.67
C PHE A 51 -3.09 -4.79 -7.90
N THR A 52 -3.05 -3.63 -8.58
CA THR A 52 -3.30 -2.34 -7.92
C THR A 52 -4.72 -2.21 -7.39
N HIS A 53 -5.73 -2.69 -8.13
CA HIS A 53 -7.12 -2.67 -7.66
C HIS A 53 -7.33 -3.59 -6.47
N PHE A 54 -6.78 -4.80 -6.51
CA PHE A 54 -6.83 -5.74 -5.40
C PHE A 54 -6.18 -5.12 -4.15
N LEU A 55 -4.96 -4.59 -4.29
CA LEU A 55 -4.23 -4.00 -3.19
C LEU A 55 -4.94 -2.76 -2.61
N ASP A 56 -5.45 -1.86 -3.46
CA ASP A 56 -6.22 -0.68 -3.02
C ASP A 56 -7.46 -1.09 -2.23
N PHE A 57 -8.20 -2.11 -2.71
CA PHE A 57 -9.36 -2.63 -2.00
C PHE A 57 -9.00 -3.19 -0.61
N GLN A 58 -7.93 -3.99 -0.52
CA GLN A 58 -7.47 -4.55 0.75
C GLN A 58 -7.01 -3.45 1.73
N LEU A 59 -6.23 -2.48 1.26
CA LEU A 59 -5.72 -1.38 2.09
C LEU A 59 -6.87 -0.50 2.62
N ARG A 60 -7.84 -0.16 1.78
CA ARG A 60 -9.02 0.61 2.20
C ARG A 60 -9.87 -0.10 3.26
N ASN A 61 -9.95 -1.43 3.18
CA ASN A 61 -10.63 -2.22 4.20
C ASN A 61 -9.78 -2.32 5.48
N CYS A 62 -8.45 -2.43 5.34
CA CYS A 62 -7.52 -2.43 6.47
C CYS A 62 -7.62 -1.13 7.27
N GLU A 63 -7.58 0.03 6.61
CA GLU A 63 -7.71 1.35 7.25
C GLU A 63 -9.01 1.52 8.06
N LYS A 64 -10.07 0.80 7.68
CA LYS A 64 -11.38 0.81 8.37
C LYS A 64 -11.53 -0.29 9.40
N SER A 65 -10.53 -1.15 9.52
CA SER A 65 -10.54 -2.27 10.46
C SER A 65 -10.44 -1.77 11.90
N VAL A 66 -11.04 -2.50 12.84
CA VAL A 66 -10.93 -2.22 14.27
C VAL A 66 -9.48 -2.25 14.75
N PHE A 67 -8.63 -3.06 14.10
CA PHE A 67 -7.20 -3.18 14.40
C PHE A 67 -6.40 -1.92 14.06
N CYS A 68 -6.91 -1.03 13.21
CA CYS A 68 -6.29 0.26 12.92
C CYS A 68 -6.92 1.42 13.71
N SER A 69 -7.85 1.13 14.63
CA SER A 69 -8.49 2.15 15.48
C SER A 69 -7.56 2.69 16.56
N SER A 70 -7.80 3.90 17.05
CA SER A 70 -7.01 4.51 18.12
C SER A 70 -7.12 3.79 19.48
N VAL A 71 -8.17 2.98 19.66
CA VAL A 71 -8.46 2.26 20.91
C VAL A 71 -7.77 0.90 20.91
N VAL A 72 -7.97 0.11 19.86
CA VAL A 72 -7.42 -1.26 19.78
C VAL A 72 -6.06 -1.28 19.09
N GLY A 73 -5.84 -0.43 18.09
CA GLY A 73 -4.62 -0.47 17.27
C GLY A 73 -3.33 -0.10 18.00
N GLN A 74 -3.40 0.54 19.17
CA GLN A 74 -2.20 0.77 19.99
C GLN A 74 -1.59 -0.53 20.53
N GLU A 75 -2.35 -1.62 20.60
CA GLU A 75 -1.84 -2.91 21.06
C GLU A 75 -1.37 -3.81 19.92
N PHE A 76 -1.64 -3.45 18.66
CA PHE A 76 -1.35 -4.24 17.47
C PHE A 76 -0.35 -3.57 16.53
N HIS A 77 0.81 -3.20 17.07
CA HIS A 77 1.93 -2.70 16.28
C HIS A 77 2.38 -3.73 15.23
N GLY A 78 2.59 -3.27 13.99
CA GLY A 78 2.99 -4.12 12.87
C GLY A 78 1.87 -4.88 12.17
N PHE A 79 0.60 -4.63 12.52
CA PHE A 79 -0.58 -5.08 11.77
C PHE A 79 -0.78 -4.27 10.49
#